data_AF-A0A1F6ST64-F1
#
_entry.id   AF-A0A1F6ST64-F1
#
_cell.length_a   1.000
_cell.length_b   1.000
_cell.length_c   1.000
_cell.angle_alpha   90.00
_cell.angle_beta   90.00
_cell.angle_gamma   90.00
#
_symmetry.space_group_name_H-M   'P 1'
#
loop_
_entity.id
_entity.type
_entity.pdbx_description
1 polymer ?
#
loop_
_entity_poly.entity_id
_entity_poly.type
_entity_poly.pdbx_seq_one_letter_code
_entity_poly.pdbx_strand_id
1 'polypeptide(L)' 'MTKAKFIAFEKVRKSGLTNMYDINAVRLIAIKYGEILSSKDCFDIMLNYDKYKIKYGSTNNKKH' A
#
# COMPACT_ATOMS: atom_id res chain seq x y z
N MET A 1 1.01 0.43 11.02
CA MET A 1 0.57 -0.13 9.72
C MET A 1 -0.01 -1.54 9.79
N THR A 2 -1.23 -1.78 9.29
CA THR A 2 -1.84 -3.11 9.17
C THR A 2 -1.55 -3.75 7.80
N LYS A 3 -1.69 -5.07 7.69
CA LYS A 3 -1.55 -5.79 6.41
C LYS A 3 -2.57 -5.29 5.38
N ALA A 4 -3.84 -5.14 5.77
CA ALA A 4 -4.90 -4.75 4.85
C ALA A 4 -4.66 -3.36 4.24
N LYS A 5 -4.30 -2.38 5.06
CA LYS A 5 -3.91 -1.03 4.60
C LYS A 5 -2.73 -1.05 3.63
N PHE A 6 -1.69 -1.83 3.93
CA PHE A 6 -0.54 -1.98 3.02
C PHE A 6 -0.95 -2.63 1.69
N ILE A 7 -1.78 -3.68 1.72
CA ILE A 7 -2.25 -4.35 0.51
C ILE A 7 -3.14 -3.41 -0.33
N ALA A 8 -3.98 -2.60 0.29
CA ALA A 8 -4.77 -1.60 -0.43
C ALA A 8 -3.86 -0.55 -1.10
N PHE A 9 -2.86 -0.04 -0.39
CA PHE A 9 -1.84 0.86 -0.97
C PHE A 9 -1.11 0.20 -2.15
N GLU A 10 -0.71 -1.07 -2.01
CA GLU A 10 -0.06 -1.82 -3.10
C GLU A 10 -0.97 -2.03 -4.31
N LYS A 11 -2.28 -2.25 -4.11
CA LYS A 11 -3.24 -2.35 -5.20
C LYS A 11 -3.36 -1.02 -5.94
N VAL A 12 -3.37 0.12 -5.23
CA VAL A 12 -3.32 1.46 -5.87
C VAL A 12 -2.03 1.63 -6.68
N ARG A 13 -0.87 1.29 -6.10
CA ARG A 13 0.42 1.41 -6.79
C ARG A 13 0.47 0.57 -8.07
N LYS A 14 0.01 -0.67 -7.99
CA LYS A 14 -0.01 -1.60 -9.13
C LYS A 14 -1.04 -1.25 -10.19
N SER A 15 -2.11 -0.53 -9.84
CA SER A 15 -3.16 -0.16 -10.79
C SER A 15 -2.77 1.01 -11.70
N GLY A 16 -1.73 1.79 -11.35
CA GLY A 16 -1.25 2.91 -12.18
C GLY A 16 -2.24 4.06 -12.37
N LEU A 17 -3.31 4.10 -11.55
CA LEU A 17 -4.42 5.07 -11.69
C LEU A 17 -4.08 6.47 -11.18
N THR A 18 -3.04 6.58 -10.34
CA THR A 18 -2.58 7.84 -9.79
C THR A 18 -1.07 7.79 -9.54
N ASN A 19 -0.46 8.96 -9.45
CA ASN A 19 0.86 9.07 -8.86
C ASN A 19 0.77 8.76 -7.37
N MET A 20 1.71 7.95 -6.85
CA MET A 20 1.72 7.60 -5.42
C MET A 20 1.98 8.82 -4.53
N TYR A 21 2.68 9.84 -5.03
CA TYR A 21 2.89 11.10 -4.30
C TYR A 21 1.62 11.96 -4.17
N ASP A 22 0.58 11.69 -4.96
CA ASP A 22 -0.75 12.28 -4.76
C ASP A 22 -1.50 11.50 -3.67
N ILE A 23 -1.22 11.86 -2.42
CA ILE A 23 -1.79 11.20 -1.23
C ILE A 23 -3.32 11.30 -1.22
N ASN A 24 -3.92 12.37 -1.73
CA ASN A 24 -5.37 12.51 -1.75
C ASN A 24 -5.99 11.52 -2.74
N ALA A 25 -5.44 11.40 -3.94
CA ALA A 25 -5.88 10.42 -4.91
C ALA A 25 -5.65 8.98 -4.43
N VAL A 26 -4.50 8.68 -3.83
CA VAL A 26 -4.20 7.35 -3.26
C VAL A 26 -5.25 6.96 -2.21
N ARG A 27 -5.59 7.87 -1.30
CA ARG A 27 -6.60 7.64 -0.25
C ARG A 27 -7.98 7.38 -0.84
N LEU A 28 -8.40 8.15 -1.85
CA LEU A 28 -9.68 7.96 -2.52
C LEU A 28 -9.77 6.62 -3.25
N ILE A 29 -8.70 6.22 -3.95
CA ILE A 29 -8.68 4.95 -4.69
C ILE A 29 -8.60 3.76 -3.72
N ALA A 30 -7.87 3.89 -2.61
CA ALA A 30 -7.78 2.82 -1.60
C ALA A 30 -9.14 2.39 -1.03
N ILE A 31 -10.11 3.32 -0.95
CA ILE A 31 -11.49 3.02 -0.54
C ILE A 31 -12.13 1.99 -1.48
N LYS A 32 -11.86 2.07 -2.80
CA LYS A 32 -12.33 1.07 -3.78
C LYS A 32 -11.75 -0.33 -3.53
N TYR A 33 -10.63 -0.41 -2.82
CA TYR A 33 -10.00 -1.66 -2.39
C TYR A 33 -10.37 -2.08 -0.97
N GLY A 34 -11.37 -1.42 -0.36
CA GLY A 34 -11.96 -1.80 0.92
C GLY A 34 -11.27 -1.22 2.14
N GLU A 35 -10.33 -0.27 1.98
CA GLU A 35 -9.57 0.29 3.09
C GLU A 35 -9.55 1.81 3.06
N ILE A 36 -9.70 2.41 4.24
CA ILE A 36 -9.54 3.86 4.43
C ILE A 36 -8.11 4.13 4.88
N LEU A 37 -7.34 4.78 4.01
CA LEU A 37 -6.00 5.26 4.36
C LEU A 37 -6.07 6.70 4.87
N SER A 38 -5.38 6.95 5.99
CA SER A 38 -5.04 8.32 6.39
C SER A 38 -3.79 8.79 5.65
N SER A 39 -3.54 10.11 5.63
CA SER A 39 -2.27 10.63 5.11
C SER A 39 -1.08 10.05 5.87
N LYS A 40 -1.20 9.91 7.20
CA LYS A 40 -0.17 9.28 8.05
C LYS A 40 0.09 7.83 7.63
N ASP A 41 -0.93 7.06 7.31
CA ASP A 41 -0.75 5.69 6.83
C ASP A 41 0.04 5.67 5.51
N CYS A 42 -0.29 6.55 4.57
CA CYS A 42 0.40 6.63 3.28
C CYS A 42 1.88 6.99 3.46
N PHE A 43 2.17 8.02 4.28
CA PHE A 43 3.55 8.41 4.59
C PHE A 43 4.32 7.31 5.34
N ASP A 44 3.71 6.66 6.32
CA ASP A 44 4.31 5.54 7.06
C ASP A 44 4.68 4.40 6.10
N ILE A 45 3.79 4.07 5.16
CA ILE A 45 4.07 3.06 4.12
C ILE A 45 5.20 3.50 3.20
N MET A 46 5.20 4.74 2.72
CA MET A 46 6.23 5.24 1.80
C MET A 46 7.62 5.24 2.42
N LEU A 47 7.74 5.70 3.66
CA LEU A 47 9.01 5.75 4.39
C LEU A 47 9.54 4.36 4.75
N ASN A 48 8.63 3.42 5.03
CA ASN A 48 8.98 2.07 5.48
C ASN A 48 8.58 1.01 4.44
N TYR A 49 8.58 1.36 3.15
CA TYR A 49 7.98 0.53 2.11
C TYR A 49 8.61 -0.86 2.05
N ASP A 50 9.94 -0.95 2.00
CA ASP A 50 10.65 -2.23 1.91
C ASP A 50 10.38 -3.12 3.13
N LYS A 51 10.34 -2.51 4.33
CA LYS A 51 9.99 -3.21 5.57
C LYS A 51 8.60 -3.84 5.48
N TYR A 52 7.60 -3.09 5.00
CA TYR A 52 6.24 -3.62 4.87
C TYR A 52 6.08 -4.56 3.68
N LYS A 53 6.83 -4.37 2.59
CA LYS A 53 6.88 -5.28 1.45
C LYS A 53 7.43 -6.65 1.86
N ILE A 54 8.50 -6.69 2.66
CA ILE A 54 9.02 -7.96 3.21
C ILE A 54 7.98 -8.60 4.15
N LYS A 55 7.43 -7.81 5.07
CA LYS A 55 6.51 -8.28 6.11
C LYS A 55 5.17 -8.78 5.55
N TYR A 56 4.63 -8.12 4.54
CA TYR A 56 3.25 -8.32 4.05
C TYR A 56 3.15 -8.69 2.56
N GLY A 57 4.16 -8.35 1.76
CA GLY A 57 4.21 -8.63 0.31
C GLY A 57 4.76 -10.00 -0.04
N SER A 58 5.26 -10.76 0.94
CA SER A 58 5.72 -12.13 0.74
C SER A 58 4.53 -13.09 0.59
N THR A 59 4.05 -13.28 -0.64
CA THR A 59 3.54 -14.59 -1.06
C THR A 59 4.74 -15.44 -1.44
N ASN A 60 5.05 -16.45 -0.62
CA ASN A 60 5.87 -17.63 -0.92
C ASN A 60 6.89 -17.51 -2.08
N ASN A 61 8.14 -17.18 -1.77
CA ASN A 61 9.27 -17.69 -2.54
C ASN A 61 10.11 -18.60 -1.63
N LYS A 62 9.54 -19.76 -1.28
CA LYS A 62 10.37 -20.96 -1.08
C LYS A 62 10.79 -21.43 -2.47
N LYS A 63 11.90 -20.89 -2.98
CA LYS A 63 12.68 -21.62 -3.99
C LYS A 63 13.70 -22.44 -3.20
N HIS A 64 13.38 -23.73 -3.07
CA HIS A 64 14.31 -24.79 -2.71
C HIS A 64 15.41 -24.90 -3.78
#